data_AF-A0A2T0LFW8-F1
#
_entry.id   AF-A0A2T0LFW8-F1
#
_cell.length_a   1.000
_cell.length_b   1.000
_cell.length_c   1.000
_cell.angle_alpha   90.00
_cell.angle_beta   90.00
_cell.angle_gamma   90.00
#
_symmetry.space_group_name_H-M   'P 1'
#
loop_
_entity.id
_entity.type
_entity.pdbx_description
1 polymer ?
#
loop_
_entity_poly.entity_id
_entity_poly.type
_entity_poly.pdbx_seq_one_letter_code
_entity_poly.pdbx_strand_id
1 'polypeptide(L)' 'MKQGKRKRDQEPTVAPGMDDREELEQRASEEEIREGEYTEVTTLSWDEADPS' A
#
# COMPACT_ATOMS: atom_id res chain seq x y z
N MET A 1 -29.06 7.81 -22.65
CA MET A 1 -27.69 7.36 -22.97
C MET A 1 -27.02 6.92 -21.67
N LYS A 2 -26.85 5.61 -21.45
CA LYS A 2 -26.16 5.10 -20.24
C LYS A 2 -24.66 5.30 -20.46
N GLN A 3 -24.07 6.29 -19.79
CA GLN A 3 -22.62 6.42 -19.76
C GLN A 3 -22.06 5.23 -18.97
N GLY A 4 -21.53 4.24 -19.68
CA GLY A 4 -20.78 3.15 -19.06
C GLY A 4 -19.57 3.76 -18.36
N LYS A 5 -19.56 3.69 -17.02
CA LYS A 5 -18.36 3.99 -16.22
C LYS A 5 -17.24 3.10 -16.74
N ARG A 6 -16.32 3.68 -17.51
CA ARG A 6 -15.02 3.07 -17.80
C ARG A 6 -14.43 2.75 -16.44
N LYS A 7 -14.25 1.47 -16.11
CA LYS A 7 -13.42 1.07 -14.98
C LYS A 7 -12.05 1.66 -15.29
N ARG A 8 -11.72 2.79 -14.68
CA ARG A 8 -10.32 3.19 -14.54
C ARG A 8 -9.66 1.98 -13.89
N ASP A 9 -8.63 1.44 -14.50
CA ASP A 9 -7.81 0.43 -13.87
C ASP A 9 -7.40 0.99 -12.51
N GLN A 10 -8.02 0.48 -11.45
CA GLN A 10 -7.74 0.94 -10.09
C GLN A 10 -6.49 0.21 -9.67
N GLU A 11 -5.36 0.70 -10.17
CA GLU A 11 -4.06 0.34 -9.63
C GLU A 11 -4.07 0.75 -8.14
N PRO A 12 -3.47 -0.05 -7.25
CA PRO A 12 -3.27 0.34 -5.87
C PRO A 12 -2.51 1.67 -5.81
N THR A 13 -3.05 2.65 -5.11
CA THR A 13 -2.44 3.99 -4.91
C THR A 13 -2.50 4.39 -3.45
N VAL A 14 -1.56 5.21 -3.01
CA VAL A 14 -1.57 5.77 -1.66
C VAL A 14 -2.60 6.90 -1.56
N ALA A 15 -3.29 6.97 -0.42
CA ALA A 15 -4.28 8.01 -0.16
C ALA A 15 -3.61 9.39 0.00
N PRO A 16 -4.22 10.48 -0.49
CA PRO A 16 -3.67 11.82 -0.28
C PRO A 16 -3.52 12.15 1.22
N GLY A 17 -2.32 12.52 1.64
CA GLY A 17 -2.01 12.90 3.02
C GLY A 17 -1.60 11.75 3.95
N MET A 18 -1.52 10.52 3.44
CA MET A 18 -0.90 9.39 4.14
C MET A 18 0.63 9.48 3.98
N ASP A 19 1.39 9.24 5.05
CA ASP A 19 2.85 9.09 4.98
C ASP A 19 3.22 7.60 4.83
N ASP A 20 3.71 7.27 3.64
CA ASP A 20 4.06 5.91 3.26
C ASP A 20 5.10 5.28 4.20
N ARG A 21 5.98 6.08 4.82
CA ARG A 21 7.07 5.60 5.68
C ARG A 21 6.64 5.37 7.11
N GLU A 22 5.59 6.03 7.57
CA GLU A 22 5.08 5.85 8.94
C GLU A 22 3.88 4.89 8.94
N GLU A 23 2.88 5.14 8.11
CA GLU A 23 1.63 4.38 8.12
C GLU A 23 1.77 2.99 7.48
N LEU A 24 2.40 2.85 6.31
CA LEU A 24 2.50 1.54 5.64
C LEU A 24 3.57 0.62 6.25
N GLU A 25 4.55 1.18 6.96
CA GLU A 25 5.57 0.41 7.69
C GLU A 25 5.09 -0.02 9.09
N GLN A 26 3.97 0.54 9.56
CA GLN A 26 3.41 0.21 10.86
C GLN A 26 2.96 -1.26 10.89
N ARG A 27 3.32 -1.96 11.98
CA ARG A 27 2.86 -3.32 12.21
C ARG A 27 1.45 -3.31 12.78
N ALA A 28 0.56 -4.10 12.19
CA ALA A 28 -0.74 -4.39 12.78
C ALA A 28 -0.58 -5.11 14.13
N SER A 29 -1.42 -4.72 15.09
CA SER A 29 -1.54 -5.37 16.40
C SER A 29 -2.22 -6.75 16.29
N GLU A 30 -2.09 -7.56 17.33
CA GLU A 30 -2.76 -8.87 17.38
C GLU A 30 -4.30 -8.79 17.34
N GLU A 31 -4.87 -7.66 17.77
CA GLU A 31 -6.31 -7.41 17.71
C GLU A 31 -6.74 -7.06 16.28
N GLU A 32 -6.04 -6.13 15.62
CA GLU A 32 -6.31 -5.76 14.22
C GLU A 32 -6.17 -6.95 13.27
N ILE A 33 -5.15 -7.80 13.47
CA ILE A 33 -4.98 -9.04 12.69
C ILE A 33 -6.17 -9.99 12.88
N ARG A 34 -6.68 -10.10 14.11
CA ARG A 34 -7.80 -10.98 14.46
C ARG A 34 -9.12 -10.49 13.87
N GLU A 35 -9.36 -9.18 13.89
CA GLU A 35 -10.53 -8.55 13.31
C GLU A 35 -10.43 -8.40 11.77
N GLY A 36 -9.25 -8.61 11.20
CA GLY A 36 -8.99 -8.47 9.76
C GLY A 36 -8.76 -7.03 9.31
N GLU A 37 -8.47 -6.12 10.24
CA GLU A 37 -8.21 -4.71 10.01
C GLU A 37 -6.72 -4.45 9.68
N TYR A 38 -6.19 -5.16 8.70
CA TYR A 38 -4.82 -4.97 8.22
C TYR A 38 -4.75 -5.04 6.69
N THR A 39 -3.65 -4.56 6.12
CA THR A 39 -3.37 -4.68 4.68
C THR A 39 -1.99 -5.29 4.48
N GLU A 40 -1.91 -6.26 3.57
CA GLU A 40 -0.63 -6.87 3.19
C GLU A 40 0.13 -5.95 2.24
N VAL A 41 1.36 -5.60 2.61
CA VAL A 41 2.25 -4.75 1.81
C VAL A 41 3.55 -5.48 1.51
N THR A 42 4.23 -5.10 0.42
CA THR A 42 5.53 -5.64 0.04
C THR A 42 6.54 -4.51 -0.05
N THR A 43 7.58 -4.57 0.78
CA THR A 43 8.67 -3.59 0.77
C THR A 43 9.71 -3.96 -0.29
N LEU A 44 9.93 -3.08 -1.25
CA LEU A 44 11.02 -3.19 -2.22
C LEU A 44 12.23 -2.40 -1.71
N SER A 45 13.35 -3.08 -1.49
CA SER A 45 14.63 -2.45 -1.12
C SER A 45 15.64 -2.70 -2.24
N TRP A 46 16.30 -1.63 -2.68
CA TRP A 46 17.38 -1.68 -3.67
C TRP A 46 18.73 -1.57 -2.95
N ASP A 47 19.55 -2.62 -3.02
CA ASP A 47 20.92 -2.60 -2.51
C ASP A 47 21.85 -2.19 -3.67
N GLU A 48 22.11 -0.88 -3.80
CA GLU A 48 23.10 -0.39 -4.76
C GLU A 48 24.50 -0.69 -4.21
N ALA A 49 25.06 -1.85 -4.58
CA ALA A 49 26.49 -2.09 -4.42
C ALA A 49 27.25 -1.16 -5.38
N ASP A 50 27.88 -0.11 -4.85
CA ASP A 50 28.79 0.77 -5.59
C ASP A 50 29.80 -0.10 -6.38
N PRO A 51 29.84 -0.02 -7.72
CA PRO A 51 30.85 -0.76 -8.48
C PRO A 51 32.22 -0.12 -8.18
N SER A 52 33.06 -0.88 -7.47
CA SER A 52 34.46 -0.52 -7.15
C SER A 52 35.35 -0.42 -8.39
#